data_AF-A0AAX6NDC6-F1
#
_entry.id   AF-A0AAX6NDC6-F1
#
_cell.length_a   1.000
_cell.length_b   1.000
_cell.length_c   1.000
_cell.angle_alpha   90.00
_cell.angle_beta   90.00
_cell.angle_gamma   90.00
#
_symmetry.space_group_name_H-M   'P 1'
#
loop_
_entity.id
_entity.type
_entity.pdbx_description
1 polymer ?
#
loop_
_entity_poly.entity_id
_entity_poly.type
_entity_poly.pdbx_seq_one_letter_code
_entity_poly.pdbx_strand_id
1 'polypeptide(L)'
;MDVTQVKEMIIKEQISVISGSTIEKFGCSKIHITEEAIKNTGLKAVVIDCAFFNSGYSIIKSIIETQERDTLIFNNLFQLNTKKAVETFINFIEKCKFKIVFLNPKERTIHTAIEEFLNKFPSTDFSLSH
;
A
#
# COMPACT_ATOMS: atom_id res chain seq x y z
N MET A 1 2.20 12.63 -12.53
CA MET A 1 1.46 11.40 -12.85
C MET A 1 -0.02 11.64 -12.64
N ASP A 2 -0.83 11.40 -13.66
CA ASP A 2 -2.29 11.57 -13.59
C ASP A 2 -2.89 10.46 -12.71
N VAL A 3 -3.82 10.80 -11.82
CA VAL A 3 -4.60 9.85 -10.99
C VAL A 3 -5.25 8.76 -11.86
N THR A 4 -5.56 9.08 -13.11
CA THR A 4 -6.05 8.15 -14.13
C THR A 4 -5.05 7.03 -14.42
N GLN A 5 -3.74 7.31 -14.52
CA GLN A 5 -2.70 6.29 -14.78
C GLN A 5 -2.51 5.37 -13.57
N VAL A 6 -2.59 5.92 -12.35
CA VAL A 6 -2.58 5.12 -11.10
C VAL A 6 -3.76 4.15 -11.09
N LYS A 7 -4.96 4.66 -11.40
CA LYS A 7 -6.17 3.86 -11.45
C LYS A 7 -6.07 2.72 -12.46
N GLU A 8 -5.62 3.01 -13.68
CA GLU A 8 -5.47 2.02 -14.74
C GLU A 8 -4.45 0.93 -14.36
N MET A 9 -3.33 1.32 -13.76
CA MET A 9 -2.35 0.36 -13.24
C MET A 9 -2.96 -0.55 -12.18
N ILE A 10 -3.69 -0.01 -11.19
CA ILE A 10 -4.34 -0.83 -10.15
C ILE A 10 -5.43 -1.75 -10.71
N ILE A 11 -6.14 -1.31 -11.75
CA ILE A 11 -7.18 -2.13 -12.40
C ILE A 11 -6.54 -3.27 -13.20
N LYS A 12 -5.45 -2.99 -13.91
CA LYS A 12 -4.73 -3.95 -14.76
C LYS A 12 -3.90 -4.94 -13.95
N GLU A 13 -3.20 -4.45 -12.94
CA GLU A 13 -2.26 -5.20 -12.13
C GLU A 13 -2.93 -5.57 -10.79
N GLN A 14 -3.01 -6.86 -10.47
CA GLN A 14 -3.62 -7.32 -9.21
C GLN A 14 -2.88 -6.75 -7.97
N ILE A 15 -1.57 -6.56 -8.09
CA ILE A 15 -0.70 -6.02 -7.04
C ILE A 15 0.17 -4.93 -7.65
N SER A 16 0.18 -3.74 -7.04
CA SER A 16 0.92 -2.57 -7.51
C SER A 16 1.71 -1.90 -6.39
N VAL A 17 2.89 -1.40 -6.69
CA VAL A 17 3.72 -0.61 -5.76
C VAL A 17 3.73 0.85 -6.22
N ILE A 18 3.33 1.76 -5.35
CA ILE A 18 3.39 3.19 -5.61
C ILE A 18 4.39 3.81 -4.64
N SER A 19 5.52 4.21 -5.18
CA SER A 19 6.59 4.83 -4.42
C SER A 19 6.37 6.34 -4.33
N GLY A 20 6.59 6.91 -3.14
CA GLY A 20 6.45 8.34 -2.90
C GLY A 20 7.57 8.87 -2.02
N SER A 21 8.05 10.08 -2.30
CA SER A 21 8.91 10.85 -1.39
C SER A 21 8.07 11.52 -0.30
N THR A 22 8.64 11.77 0.87
CA THR A 22 8.05 12.65 1.87
C THR A 22 8.47 14.08 1.50
N ILE A 23 7.54 14.93 1.03
CA ILE A 23 7.87 16.36 0.95
C ILE A 23 7.77 16.90 2.38
N GLU A 24 8.88 17.38 2.93
CA GLU A 24 8.87 18.24 4.10
C GLU A 24 8.44 19.67 3.70
N LYS A 25 7.17 19.86 3.37
CA LYS A 25 6.57 21.20 3.30
C LYS A 25 5.15 21.13 3.87
N PHE A 26 4.94 21.85 4.98
CA PHE A 26 3.64 22.14 5.57
C PHE A 26 2.71 20.92 5.78
N GLY A 27 3.14 19.96 6.60
CA GLY A 27 2.23 19.01 7.25
C GLY A 27 1.59 17.93 6.37
N CYS A 28 1.83 17.89 5.05
CA CYS A 28 1.29 16.87 4.15
C CYS A 28 2.40 16.11 3.41
N SER A 29 2.48 14.79 3.59
CA SER A 29 3.43 13.92 2.85
C SER A 29 2.88 13.56 1.46
N LYS A 30 3.74 13.28 0.46
CA LYS A 30 3.23 12.76 -0.83
C LYS A 30 2.53 11.42 -0.63
N ILE A 31 2.93 10.61 0.35
CA ILE A 31 2.24 9.35 0.68
C ILE A 31 0.78 9.60 1.05
N HIS A 32 0.51 10.62 1.87
CA HIS A 32 -0.87 11.00 2.20
C HIS A 32 -1.63 11.50 0.96
N ILE A 33 -0.99 12.31 0.12
CA ILE A 33 -1.59 12.77 -1.15
C ILE A 33 -1.87 11.59 -2.09
N THR A 34 -0.96 10.63 -2.20
CA THR A 34 -1.12 9.40 -2.96
C THR A 34 -2.29 8.58 -2.44
N GLU A 35 -2.39 8.44 -1.11
CA GLU A 35 -3.51 7.74 -0.46
C GLU A 35 -4.86 8.38 -0.82
N GLU A 36 -4.97 9.70 -0.67
CA GLU A 36 -6.18 10.45 -1.02
C GLU A 36 -6.49 10.39 -2.52
N ALA A 37 -5.46 10.47 -3.37
CA ALA A 37 -5.62 10.33 -4.82
C ALA A 37 -6.21 8.96 -5.18
N ILE A 38 -5.72 7.87 -4.57
CA ILE A 38 -6.24 6.52 -4.81
C ILE A 38 -7.68 6.39 -4.29
N LYS A 39 -8.01 6.92 -3.11
CA LYS A 39 -9.40 6.93 -2.60
C LYS A 39 -10.36 7.61 -3.58
N ASN A 40 -9.90 8.66 -4.25
CA ASN A 40 -10.69 9.42 -5.23
C ASN A 40 -10.75 8.78 -6.63
N THR A 41 -10.10 7.63 -6.87
CA THR A 41 -10.18 6.91 -8.15
C THR A 41 -11.51 6.17 -8.38
N GLY A 42 -12.37 6.09 -7.36
CA GLY A 42 -13.61 5.30 -7.39
C GLY A 42 -13.43 3.81 -7.10
N LEU A 43 -12.22 3.37 -6.74
CA LEU A 43 -11.97 2.05 -6.18
C LEU A 43 -12.64 1.93 -4.80
N LYS A 44 -13.17 0.75 -4.47
CA LYS A 44 -13.71 0.48 -3.12
C LYS A 44 -12.54 0.12 -2.19
N ALA A 45 -11.65 1.09 -1.99
CA ALA A 45 -10.42 0.89 -1.24
C ALA A 45 -10.62 0.96 0.28
N VAL A 46 -9.83 0.16 1.00
CA VAL A 46 -9.59 0.31 2.44
C VAL A 46 -8.10 0.52 2.67
N VAL A 47 -7.79 1.51 3.51
CA VAL A 47 -6.40 1.78 3.91
C VAL A 47 -6.09 0.98 5.16
N ILE A 48 -4.98 0.26 5.13
CA ILE A 48 -4.48 -0.55 6.22
C ILE A 48 -3.10 -0.01 6.59
N ASP A 49 -3.01 0.49 7.83
CA ASP A 49 -1.72 0.85 8.40
C ASP A 49 -1.03 -0.38 8.97
N CYS A 50 0.17 -0.67 8.46
CA CYS A 50 0.98 -1.82 8.84
C CYS A 50 1.35 -1.85 10.33
N ALA A 51 1.27 -0.73 11.06
CA ALA A 51 1.39 -0.72 12.51
C ALA A 51 0.31 -1.60 13.19
N PHE A 52 -0.91 -1.59 12.65
CA PHE A 52 -2.03 -2.40 13.16
C PHE A 52 -2.01 -3.83 12.66
N PHE A 53 -1.25 -4.14 11.61
CA PHE A 53 -1.13 -5.51 11.11
C PHE A 53 -0.51 -6.44 12.16
N ASN A 54 0.45 -5.94 12.95
CA ASN A 54 1.12 -6.69 14.00
C ASN A 54 0.19 -7.13 15.16
N SER A 55 -0.89 -6.38 15.42
CA SER A 55 -1.81 -6.60 16.55
C SER A 55 -3.24 -6.96 16.13
N GLY A 56 -3.57 -6.84 14.84
CA GLY A 56 -4.95 -6.82 14.35
C GLY A 56 -5.20 -7.62 13.07
N TYR A 57 -4.38 -8.62 12.74
CA TYR A 57 -4.55 -9.47 11.55
C TYR A 57 -6.00 -10.00 11.37
N SER A 58 -6.60 -10.50 12.45
CA SER A 58 -7.98 -11.01 12.43
C SER A 58 -9.02 -9.91 12.16
N ILE A 59 -8.76 -8.71 12.66
CA ILE A 59 -9.63 -7.53 12.46
C ILE A 59 -9.55 -7.07 11.00
N ILE A 60 -8.34 -6.99 10.44
CA ILE A 60 -8.13 -6.64 9.04
C ILE A 60 -8.83 -7.66 8.14
N LYS A 61 -8.64 -8.96 8.40
CA LYS A 61 -9.34 -10.02 7.67
C LYS A 61 -10.86 -9.86 7.73
N SER A 62 -11.41 -9.57 8.92
CA SER A 62 -12.86 -9.36 9.11
C SER A 62 -13.38 -8.12 8.38
N ILE A 63 -12.67 -6.99 8.43
CA ILE A 63 -13.03 -5.75 7.70
C ILE A 63 -13.08 -6.00 6.20
N ILE A 64 -12.10 -6.74 5.68
CA ILE A 64 -12.01 -7.08 4.26
C ILE A 64 -13.18 -7.95 3.82
N GLU A 65 -13.53 -8.98 4.61
CA GLU A 65 -14.60 -9.91 4.28
C GLU A 65 -16.00 -9.27 4.41
N THR A 66 -16.17 -8.24 5.24
CA THR A 66 -17.50 -7.65 5.56
C THR A 66 -17.86 -6.40 4.77
N GLN A 67 -16.90 -5.62 4.27
CA GLN A 67 -17.17 -4.30 3.71
C GLN A 67 -17.31 -4.24 2.18
N GLU A 68 -17.38 -5.39 1.48
CA GLU A 68 -17.41 -5.45 0.00
C GLU A 68 -16.32 -4.60 -0.68
N ARG A 69 -15.16 -4.47 -0.03
CA ARG A 69 -14.00 -3.74 -0.56
C ARG A 69 -13.33 -4.58 -1.61
N ASP A 70 -12.84 -3.96 -2.69
CA ASP A 70 -12.16 -4.68 -3.77
C ASP A 70 -10.64 -4.42 -3.78
N THR A 71 -10.19 -3.42 -3.03
CA THR A 71 -8.82 -2.92 -3.05
C THR A 71 -8.30 -2.65 -1.63
N LEU A 72 -7.08 -3.12 -1.35
CA LEU A 72 -6.37 -2.89 -0.09
C LEU A 72 -5.18 -1.95 -0.35
N ILE A 73 -5.08 -0.88 0.43
CA ILE A 73 -3.96 0.06 0.37
C ILE A 73 -3.15 -0.10 1.64
N PHE A 74 -1.94 -0.63 1.55
CA PHE A 74 -1.04 -0.76 2.69
C PHE A 74 -0.12 0.45 2.78
N ASN A 75 -0.12 1.11 3.94
CA ASN A 75 0.79 2.20 4.25
C ASN A 75 1.74 1.83 5.42
N ASN A 76 2.76 2.67 5.66
CA ASN A 76 3.70 2.51 6.78
C ASN A 76 4.41 1.14 6.84
N LEU A 77 4.80 0.59 5.69
CA LEU A 77 5.47 -0.71 5.56
C LEU A 77 6.71 -0.88 6.47
N PHE A 78 7.39 0.21 6.83
CA PHE A 78 8.53 0.21 7.77
C PHE A 78 8.16 -0.28 9.19
N GLN A 79 6.87 -0.31 9.54
CA GLN A 79 6.37 -0.85 10.81
C GLN A 79 6.44 -2.39 10.86
N LEU A 80 6.57 -3.05 9.71
CA LEU A 80 6.80 -4.50 9.61
C LEU A 80 8.31 -4.78 9.75
N ASN A 81 8.83 -4.58 10.96
CA ASN A 81 10.26 -4.60 11.25
C ASN A 81 10.76 -5.89 11.91
N THR A 82 9.87 -6.85 12.20
CA THR A 82 10.26 -8.15 12.75
C THR A 82 10.08 -9.26 11.72
N LYS A 83 10.94 -10.29 11.76
CA LYS A 83 10.85 -11.45 10.86
C LYS A 83 9.44 -12.09 10.86
N LYS A 84 8.87 -12.29 12.04
CA LYS A 84 7.53 -12.87 12.19
C LYS A 84 6.43 -12.02 11.54
N ALA A 85 6.50 -10.69 11.72
CA ALA A 85 5.56 -9.76 11.11
C ALA A 85 5.65 -9.81 9.58
N VAL A 86 6.87 -9.78 9.04
CA VAL A 86 7.15 -9.84 7.60
C VAL A 86 6.61 -11.14 6.99
N GLU A 87 6.92 -12.29 7.60
CA GLU A 87 6.44 -13.60 7.11
C GLU A 87 4.91 -13.69 7.13
N THR A 88 4.28 -13.20 8.19
CA THR A 88 2.82 -13.19 8.31
C THR A 88 2.19 -12.30 7.24
N PHE A 89 2.79 -11.13 7.00
CA PHE A 89 2.37 -10.17 5.99
C PHE A 89 2.45 -10.77 4.59
N ILE A 90 3.61 -11.30 4.19
CA ILE A 90 3.81 -11.89 2.86
C ILE A 90 2.82 -13.03 2.61
N ASN A 91 2.68 -13.96 3.57
CA ASN A 91 1.74 -15.07 3.48
C ASN A 91 0.28 -14.61 3.35
N PHE A 92 -0.09 -13.50 3.99
CA PHE A 92 -1.42 -12.89 3.82
C PHE A 92 -1.59 -12.38 2.39
N ILE A 93 -0.64 -11.60 1.89
CA ILE A 93 -0.69 -11.02 0.54
C ILE A 93 -0.80 -12.12 -0.53
N GLU A 94 0.00 -13.19 -0.42
CA GLU A 94 0.00 -14.30 -1.38
C GLU A 94 -1.33 -15.07 -1.44
N LYS A 95 -2.11 -15.06 -0.36
CA LYS A 95 -3.43 -15.71 -0.29
C LYS A 95 -4.58 -14.75 -0.58
N CYS A 96 -4.29 -13.46 -0.65
CA CYS A 96 -5.26 -12.41 -0.82
C CYS A 96 -5.77 -12.39 -2.27
N LYS A 97 -7.10 -12.35 -2.43
CA LYS A 97 -7.76 -12.24 -3.75
C LYS A 97 -8.09 -10.82 -4.15
N PHE A 98 -7.88 -9.86 -3.25
CA PHE A 98 -8.17 -8.45 -3.47
C PHE A 98 -7.08 -7.80 -4.33
N LYS A 99 -7.40 -6.66 -4.93
CA LYS A 99 -6.37 -5.79 -5.50
C LYS A 99 -5.56 -5.19 -4.37
N ILE A 100 -4.25 -5.07 -4.54
CA ILE A 100 -3.36 -4.61 -3.49
C ILE A 100 -2.49 -3.47 -4.01
N VAL A 101 -2.42 -2.41 -3.21
CA VAL A 101 -1.57 -1.25 -3.46
C VAL A 101 -0.64 -1.06 -2.28
N PHE A 102 0.65 -1.08 -2.53
CA PHE A 102 1.67 -0.78 -1.53
C PHE A 102 2.11 0.67 -1.65
N LEU A 103 1.93 1.46 -0.60
CA LEU A 103 2.47 2.81 -0.52
C LEU A 103 3.88 2.74 0.09
N ASN A 104 4.90 2.86 -0.76
CA ASN A 104 6.29 2.72 -0.35
C ASN A 104 6.97 4.09 -0.17
N PRO A 105 7.32 4.50 1.06
CA PRO A 105 8.07 5.73 1.29
C PRO A 105 9.55 5.55 0.90
N LYS A 106 10.03 6.28 -0.10
CA LYS A 106 11.43 6.18 -0.57
C LYS A 106 12.47 6.59 0.47
N GLU A 107 12.09 7.41 1.44
CA GLU A 107 13.00 7.99 2.43
C GLU A 107 13.10 7.15 3.71
N ARG A 108 12.28 6.10 3.86
CA ARG A 108 12.31 5.21 5.02
C ARG A 108 12.74 3.82 4.62
N THR A 109 13.79 3.33 5.26
CA THR A 109 14.22 1.94 5.11
C THR A 109 13.13 1.00 5.64
N ILE A 110 12.75 0.03 4.81
CA ILE A 110 11.87 -1.07 5.19
C ILE A 110 12.70 -2.34 5.38
N HIS A 111 12.11 -3.38 5.97
CA HIS A 111 12.80 -4.65 6.15
C HIS A 111 13.18 -5.27 4.79
N THR A 112 14.41 -5.75 4.62
CA THR A 112 14.95 -6.23 3.33
C THR A 112 14.06 -7.27 2.64
N ALA A 113 13.55 -8.25 3.39
CA ALA A 113 12.63 -9.26 2.83
C ALA A 113 11.31 -8.66 2.30
N ILE A 114 10.83 -7.53 2.82
CA ILE A 114 9.70 -6.81 2.25
C ILE A 114 10.13 -6.13 0.95
N GLU A 115 11.27 -5.45 0.95
CA GLU A 115 11.80 -4.79 -0.25
C GLU A 115 11.98 -5.78 -1.41
N GLU A 116 12.59 -6.93 -1.15
CA GLU A 116 12.72 -8.04 -2.11
C GLU A 116 11.38 -8.57 -2.59
N PHE A 117 10.39 -8.65 -1.70
CA PHE A 117 9.03 -9.06 -2.05
C PHE A 117 8.33 -8.04 -2.95
N LEU A 118 8.43 -6.74 -2.63
CA LEU A 118 7.82 -5.66 -3.41
C LEU A 118 8.42 -5.54 -4.82
N ASN A 119 9.72 -5.83 -4.98
CA ASN A 119 10.41 -5.80 -6.27
C ASN A 119 9.89 -6.81 -7.30
N LYS A 120 9.02 -7.76 -6.89
CA LYS A 120 8.35 -8.70 -7.79
C LYS A 120 7.17 -8.08 -8.56
N PHE A 121 6.69 -6.91 -8.13
CA PHE A 121 5.47 -6.30 -8.64
C PHE A 121 5.76 -5.03 -9.45
N PRO A 122 4.86 -4.65 -10.38
CA PRO A 122 4.94 -3.38 -11.08
C PRO A 122 5.03 -2.21 -10.09
N SER A 123 6.01 -1.35 -10.29
CA SER A 123 6.22 -0.16 -9.46
C SER A 123 6.16 1.11 -10.28
N THR A 124 5.62 2.16 -9.68
CA THR A 124 5.61 3.51 -10.26
C THR A 124 5.89 4.56 -9.21
N ASP A 125 6.41 5.71 -9.65
CA ASP A 125 6.66 6.86 -8.80
C ASP A 125 5.49 7.84 -8.87
N PHE A 126 4.90 8.15 -7.71
CA PHE A 126 3.91 9.20 -7.63
C PHE A 126 4.59 10.58 -7.71
N SER A 127 4.65 11.12 -8.92
CA SER A 127 5.03 12.50 -9.20
C SER A 127 3.79 13.38 -9.23
N LEU A 128 3.75 14.44 -8.40
CA LEU A 128 2.79 15.52 -8.62
C LEU A 128 3.31 16.34 -9.79
N SER A 129 2.59 16.32 -10.91
CA SER A 129 2.84 17.27 -11.99
C SER A 129 2.43 18.66 -11.47
N HIS A 130 3.33 19.63 -11.55
CA HIS A 130 3.04 21.04 -11.23
C HIS A 130 2.06 21.66 -12.23
#